data_AF-A0A524HH82-F1
#
_entry.id   AF-A0A524HH82-F1
#
_cell.length_a   1.000
_cell.length_b   1.000
_cell.length_c   1.000
_cell.angle_alpha   90.00
_cell.angle_beta   90.00
_cell.angle_gamma   90.00
#
_symmetry.space_group_name_H-M   'P 1'
#
loop_
_entity.id
_entity.type
_entity.pdbx_description
1 polymer ?
#
loop_
_entity_poly.entity_id
_entity_poly.type
_entity_poly.pdbx_seq_one_letter_code
_entity_poly.pdbx_strand_id
1 'polypeptide(L)'
;MSSKNNESGQVMAFLAVCLVVLLGFAALAIDGGMLFSDRRHAQNAADASSLAGGSGAAYYMRGYNVNYNAFICGTSGTINTQSAAEMAAITQAGLN
;
A
#
# COMPACT_ATOMS: atom_id res chain seq x y z
N MET A 1 33.64 60.02 -11.45
CA MET A 1 33.68 58.58 -11.13
C MET A 1 32.25 58.08 -10.99
N SER A 2 31.77 57.25 -11.93
CA SER A 2 30.45 56.63 -11.84
C SER A 2 30.56 55.35 -11.02
N SER A 3 29.85 55.29 -9.89
CA SER A 3 29.82 54.15 -8.97
C SER A 3 29.16 52.95 -9.64
N LYS A 4 29.89 51.85 -9.77
CA LYS A 4 29.42 50.63 -10.44
C LYS A 4 29.72 49.44 -9.55
N ASN A 5 28.97 49.26 -8.45
CA ASN A 5 29.22 48.17 -7.49
C ASN A 5 27.97 47.74 -6.66
N ASN A 6 26.77 47.63 -7.26
CA ASN A 6 25.58 47.21 -6.49
C ASN A 6 24.85 45.95 -7.00
N GLU A 7 25.34 45.27 -8.03
CA GLU A 7 24.58 44.19 -8.69
C GLU A 7 25.12 42.77 -8.40
N SER A 8 26.36 42.67 -7.89
CA SER A 8 27.03 41.38 -7.63
C SER A 8 26.54 40.65 -6.37
N GLY A 9 25.78 41.30 -5.48
CA GLY A 9 25.21 40.67 -4.27
C GLY A 9 23.76 40.18 -4.43
N GLN A 10 23.02 40.69 -5.41
CA GLN A 10 21.59 40.44 -5.55
C GLN A 10 21.28 39.01 -6.01
N VAL A 11 22.17 38.43 -6.81
CA VAL A 11 22.05 37.03 -7.29
C VAL A 11 22.06 36.05 -6.12
N MET A 12 22.86 36.30 -5.07
CA MET A 12 22.90 35.43 -3.89
C MET A 12 21.60 35.45 -3.10
N ALA A 13 20.92 36.60 -3.03
CA ALA A 13 19.61 36.69 -2.40
C ALA A 13 18.56 35.87 -3.16
N PHE A 14 18.53 35.97 -4.49
CA PHE A 14 17.65 35.14 -5.32
C PHE A 14 17.97 33.65 -5.22
N LEU A 15 19.26 33.29 -5.23
CA LEU A 15 19.70 31.90 -5.07
C LEU A 15 19.21 31.33 -3.74
N ALA A 16 19.38 32.06 -2.64
CA ALA A 16 18.93 31.63 -1.32
C ALA A 16 17.42 31.40 -1.28
N VAL A 17 16.63 32.32 -1.84
CA VAL A 17 15.16 32.17 -1.90
C VAL A 17 14.76 30.98 -2.77
N CYS A 18 15.36 30.82 -3.96
CA CYS A 18 15.10 29.67 -4.83
C CYS A 18 15.43 28.35 -4.14
N LEU A 19 16.54 28.27 -3.40
CA LEU A 19 16.92 27.07 -2.67
C LEU A 19 15.89 26.73 -1.59
N VAL A 20 15.41 27.71 -0.82
CA VAL A 20 14.34 27.50 0.17
C VAL A 20 13.06 27.00 -0.48
N VAL A 21 12.67 27.56 -1.63
CA VAL A 21 11.49 27.12 -2.39
C VAL A 21 11.65 25.68 -2.87
N LEU A 22 12.82 25.31 -3.40
CA LEU A 22 13.10 23.95 -3.84
C LEU A 22 13.06 22.95 -2.68
N LEU A 23 13.60 23.32 -1.51
CA LEU A 23 13.49 22.50 -0.30
C LEU A 23 12.02 22.35 0.15
N GLY A 24 11.20 23.40 0.02
CA GLY A 24 9.76 23.34 0.28
C GLY A 24 9.04 22.35 -0.64
N PHE A 25 9.35 22.35 -1.94
CA PHE A 25 8.82 21.36 -2.88
C PHE A 25 9.32 19.94 -2.58
N ALA A 26 10.59 19.78 -2.18
CA ALA A 26 11.13 18.49 -1.79
C ALA A 26 10.42 17.93 -0.55
N ALA A 27 10.14 18.77 0.46
CA ALA A 27 9.37 18.38 1.63
C ALA A 27 7.96 17.89 1.26
N LEU A 28 7.23 18.65 0.44
CA LEU A 28 5.91 18.25 -0.06
C LEU A 28 5.94 16.94 -0.86
N ALA A 29 6.99 16.73 -1.67
CA ALA A 29 7.17 15.50 -2.43
C ALA A 29 7.41 14.29 -1.52
N ILE A 30 8.17 14.47 -0.43
CA ILE A 30 8.40 13.42 0.58
C ILE A 30 7.09 13.08 1.29
N ASP A 31 6.35 14.09 1.77
CA ASP A 31 5.07 13.88 2.46
C ASP A 31 4.04 13.17 1.57
N GLY A 32 3.89 13.64 0.32
CA GLY A 32 3.03 12.99 -0.67
C GLY A 32 3.49 11.58 -1.04
N GLY A 33 4.80 11.36 -1.11
CA GLY A 33 5.41 10.06 -1.37
C GLY A 33 5.10 9.04 -0.26
N MET A 34 5.21 9.44 1.01
CA MET A 34 4.87 8.59 2.15
C MET A 34 3.39 8.19 2.13
N LEU A 35 2.47 9.15 1.93
CA LEU A 35 1.04 8.86 1.83
C LEU A 35 0.72 7.87 0.69
N PHE A 36 1.37 8.02 -0.45
CA PHE A 36 1.20 7.10 -1.57
C PHE A 36 1.77 5.72 -1.27
N SER A 37 2.90 5.65 -0.55
CA SER A 37 3.50 4.40 -0.09
C SER A 37 2.54 3.63 0.82
N ASP A 38 1.99 4.30 1.84
CA ASP A 38 1.05 3.68 2.79
C ASP A 38 -0.19 3.14 2.09
N ARG A 39 -0.73 3.90 1.13
CA ARG A 39 -1.85 3.43 0.30
C ARG A 39 -1.51 2.15 -0.46
N ARG A 40 -0.31 2.08 -1.05
CA ARG A 40 0.14 0.89 -1.77
C ARG A 40 0.36 -0.30 -0.83
N HIS A 41 0.89 -0.07 0.36
CA HIS A 41 1.03 -1.12 1.37
C HIS A 41 -0.32 -1.72 1.75
N ALA A 42 -1.33 -0.88 2.05
CA ALA A 42 -2.67 -1.34 2.36
C ALA A 42 -3.32 -2.12 1.20
N GLN A 43 -3.12 -1.67 -0.04
CA GLN A 43 -3.61 -2.38 -1.23
C GLN A 43 -2.93 -3.73 -1.43
N ASN A 44 -1.60 -3.78 -1.33
CA ASN A 44 -0.84 -5.03 -1.43
C ASN A 44 -1.27 -6.04 -0.37
N ALA A 45 -1.47 -5.58 0.88
CA ALA A 45 -1.94 -6.42 1.97
C ALA A 45 -3.33 -7.00 1.67
N ALA A 46 -4.26 -6.18 1.18
CA ALA A 46 -5.61 -6.63 0.80
C ALA A 46 -5.58 -7.66 -0.34
N ASP A 47 -4.80 -7.40 -1.39
CA ASP A 47 -4.66 -8.30 -2.54
C ASP A 47 -4.04 -9.64 -2.12
N ALA A 48 -2.95 -9.61 -1.36
CA ALA A 48 -2.31 -10.80 -0.81
C ALA A 48 -3.27 -11.62 0.07
N SER A 49 -4.04 -10.95 0.93
CA SER A 49 -5.04 -11.59 1.79
C SER A 49 -6.15 -12.26 0.99
N SER A 50 -6.63 -11.62 -0.07
CA SER A 50 -7.69 -12.17 -0.92
C SER A 50 -7.23 -13.43 -1.67
N LEU A 51 -6.01 -13.43 -2.21
CA LEU A 51 -5.39 -14.60 -2.85
C LEU A 51 -5.16 -15.74 -1.86
N ALA A 52 -4.74 -15.42 -0.65
CA ALA A 52 -4.56 -16.38 0.43
C ALA A 52 -5.88 -17.02 0.86
N GLY A 53 -6.94 -16.22 1.05
CA GLY A 53 -8.25 -16.75 1.39
C GLY A 53 -8.81 -17.65 0.29
N GLY A 54 -8.72 -17.23 -0.97
CA GLY A 54 -9.16 -18.03 -2.12
C GLY A 54 -8.40 -19.35 -2.25
N SER A 55 -7.07 -19.33 -2.08
CA SER A 55 -6.26 -20.55 -2.11
C SER A 55 -6.50 -21.46 -0.91
N GLY A 56 -6.70 -20.90 0.30
CA GLY A 56 -7.06 -21.66 1.50
C GLY A 56 -8.41 -22.36 1.36
N ALA A 57 -9.41 -21.67 0.81
CA ALA A 57 -10.71 -22.27 0.47
C ALA A 57 -10.53 -23.43 -0.52
N ALA A 58 -9.83 -23.21 -1.63
CA ALA A 58 -9.62 -24.21 -2.66
C ALA A 58 -8.87 -25.46 -2.15
N TYR A 59 -7.86 -25.25 -1.30
CA TYR A 59 -7.12 -26.33 -0.65
C TYR A 59 -8.04 -27.20 0.22
N TYR A 60 -8.89 -26.56 1.04
CA TYR A 60 -9.85 -27.27 1.87
C TYR A 60 -10.86 -28.04 1.01
N MET A 61 -11.47 -27.39 0.02
CA MET A 61 -12.46 -28.03 -0.86
C MET A 61 -11.88 -29.25 -1.58
N ARG A 62 -10.64 -29.16 -2.05
CA ARG A 62 -9.94 -30.28 -2.70
C ARG A 62 -9.61 -31.41 -1.72
N GLY A 63 -9.16 -31.08 -0.51
CA GLY A 63 -8.80 -32.08 0.50
C GLY A 63 -10.00 -32.87 1.03
N TYR A 64 -11.15 -32.21 1.17
CA TYR A 64 -12.38 -32.79 1.73
C TYR A 64 -13.44 -33.15 0.68
N ASN A 65 -13.10 -33.07 -0.61
CA ASN A 65 -14.01 -33.33 -1.74
C ASN A 65 -15.33 -32.54 -1.65
N VAL A 66 -15.26 -31.28 -1.19
CA VAL A 66 -16.43 -30.40 -1.12
C VAL A 66 -16.83 -30.02 -2.55
N ASN A 67 -17.90 -30.64 -3.03
CA ASN A 67 -18.45 -30.42 -4.36
C ASN A 67 -19.60 -29.40 -4.34
N TYR A 68 -20.13 -29.07 -5.51
CA TYR A 68 -21.22 -28.09 -5.67
C TYR A 68 -22.49 -28.43 -4.86
N ASN A 69 -22.74 -29.71 -4.57
CA ASN A 69 -23.88 -30.12 -3.74
C ASN A 69 -23.64 -29.91 -2.24
N ALA A 70 -22.38 -29.78 -1.81
CA ALA A 70 -21.98 -29.55 -0.42
C ALA A 70 -21.57 -28.09 -0.16
N PHE A 71 -21.39 -27.28 -1.21
CA PHE A 71 -21.11 -25.85 -1.13
C PHE A 71 -22.43 -25.06 -1.00
N ILE A 72 -23.15 -25.27 0.09
CA ILE A 72 -24.42 -24.61 0.40
C ILE A 72 -24.26 -23.91 1.75
N CYS A 73 -24.68 -22.66 1.85
CA CYS A 73 -24.58 -21.89 3.10
C CYS A 73 -25.18 -22.67 4.28
N GLY A 74 -24.42 -22.79 5.37
CA GLY A 74 -24.85 -23.49 6.58
C GLY A 74 -24.50 -24.98 6.65
N THR A 75 -23.89 -25.58 5.62
CA THR A 75 -23.34 -26.95 5.71
C THR A 75 -21.94 -26.95 6.32
N SER A 76 -21.53 -28.07 6.91
CA SER A 76 -20.16 -28.23 7.44
C SER A 76 -19.08 -28.04 6.37
N GLY A 77 -19.35 -28.42 5.12
CA GLY A 77 -18.43 -28.22 4.00
C GLY A 77 -18.14 -26.75 3.75
N THR A 78 -19.18 -25.92 3.69
CA THR A 78 -19.04 -24.46 3.49
C THR A 78 -18.47 -23.77 4.73
N ILE A 79 -18.91 -24.13 5.94
CA ILE A 79 -18.42 -23.51 7.19
C ILE A 79 -16.91 -23.76 7.37
N ASN A 80 -16.45 -24.99 7.16
CA ASN A 80 -15.03 -25.29 7.33
C ASN A 80 -14.17 -24.71 6.20
N THR A 81 -14.69 -24.68 4.96
CA THR A 81 -14.02 -24.01 3.84
C THR A 81 -13.87 -22.52 4.13
N GLN A 82 -14.93 -21.88 4.64
CA GLN A 82 -14.92 -20.48 5.05
C GLN A 82 -13.90 -20.24 6.16
N SER A 83 -13.89 -21.07 7.21
CA SER A 83 -12.94 -20.93 8.31
C SER A 83 -11.49 -21.06 7.84
N ALA A 84 -11.20 -21.99 6.92
CA ALA A 84 -9.88 -22.14 6.30
C ALA A 84 -9.50 -20.92 5.44
N ALA A 85 -10.45 -20.37 4.69
CA ALA A 85 -10.25 -19.17 3.88
C ALA A 85 -9.96 -17.94 4.76
N GLU A 86 -10.76 -17.73 5.80
CA GLU A 86 -10.60 -16.63 6.76
C GLU A 86 -9.25 -16.72 7.47
N MET A 87 -8.87 -17.90 7.95
CA MET A 87 -7.57 -18.10 8.61
C MET A 87 -6.40 -17.77 7.68
N ALA A 88 -6.45 -18.25 6.42
CA ALA A 88 -5.41 -17.97 5.43
C ALA A 88 -5.34 -16.48 5.07
N ALA A 89 -6.49 -15.83 4.90
CA ALA A 89 -6.57 -14.40 4.61
C ALA A 89 -6.02 -13.55 5.76
N ILE A 90 -6.44 -13.80 7.01
CA ILE A 90 -5.98 -13.05 8.19
C ILE A 90 -4.47 -13.23 8.40
N THR A 91 -3.97 -14.45 8.21
CA THR A 91 -2.54 -14.74 8.35
C THR A 91 -1.71 -13.93 7.35
N GLN A 92 -2.15 -13.81 6.10
CA GLN A 92 -1.43 -13.03 5.09
C GLN A 92 -1.63 -11.51 5.23
N ALA A 93 -2.77 -11.07 5.78
CA ALA A 93 -2.98 -9.67 6.12
C ALA A 93 -1.96 -9.15 7.15
N GLY A 94 -1.56 -9.99 8.12
CA GLY A 94 -0.60 -9.62 9.16
C GLY A 94 0.87 -9.66 8.76
N LEU A 95 1.19 -10.10 7.54
CA LEU A 95 2.58 -10.20 7.03
C LEU A 95 3.01 -9.00 6.19
N ASN A 96 2.10 -8.07 5.89
CA ASN A 96 2.34 -6.89 5.05
C ASN A 96 2.19 -5.61 5.86
#